data_AF-A0AAN1A7D1-F1
#
_entry.id   AF-A0AAN1A7D1-F1
#
_cell.length_a   1.000
_cell.length_b   1.000
_cell.length_c   1.000
_cell.angle_alpha   90.00
_cell.angle_beta   90.00
_cell.angle_gamma   90.00
#
_symmetry.space_group_name_H-M   'P 1'
#
loop_
_entity.id
_entity.type
_entity.pdbx_description
1 polymer ?
#
loop_
_entity_poly.entity_id
_entity_poly.type
_entity_poly.pdbx_seq_one_letter_code
_entity_poly.pdbx_strand_id
1 'polypeptide(L)'
;MESLSNIRREKVLAAFIFSLTAWALLYLWLYLVHAIDEKVASTTLSSPLVHASITFSVLAFIFQKKPGALRELAIIVFWLVLIFIYSIVVFNILLNIIPDIYDIIFYYECFLLIVFCGSPAYLLMRII
;
A
#
# COMPACT_ATOMS: atom_id res chain seq x y z
N MET A 1 6.98 9.78 31.50
CA MET A 1 6.06 10.81 30.94
C MET A 1 6.63 11.18 29.58
N GLU A 2 6.12 10.56 28.51
CA GLU A 2 6.57 10.85 27.14
C GLU A 2 6.21 12.29 26.81
N SER A 3 7.18 13.12 26.40
CA SER A 3 6.88 14.52 26.10
C SER A 3 6.00 14.61 24.85
N LEU A 4 5.06 15.55 24.83
CA LEU A 4 4.22 15.87 23.66
C LEU A 4 5.03 16.05 22.36
N SER A 5 6.29 16.51 22.48
CA SER A 5 7.22 16.64 21.35
C SER A 5 7.65 15.30 20.74
N ASN A 6 7.83 14.25 21.54
CA ASN A 6 8.19 12.91 21.05
C ASN A 6 7.04 12.28 20.27
N ILE A 7 5.81 12.39 20.79
CA ILE A 7 4.60 11.87 20.13
C ILE A 7 4.38 12.57 18.77
N ARG A 8 4.59 13.90 18.70
CA ARG A 8 4.50 14.63 17.43
C ARG A 8 5.57 14.18 16.44
N ARG A 9 6.82 13.99 16.89
CA ARG A 9 7.92 13.52 16.05
C ARG A 9 7.64 12.14 15.48
N GLU A 10 7.12 11.22 16.29
CA GLU A 10 6.77 9.87 15.83
C GLU A 10 5.71 9.89 14.73
N LYS A 11 4.66 10.71 14.85
CA LYS A 11 3.62 10.84 13.81
C LYS A 11 4.18 11.36 12.49
N VAL A 12 5.06 12.37 12.56
CA VAL A 12 5.72 12.93 11.36
C VAL A 12 6.64 11.90 10.72
N LEU A 13 7.42 11.17 11.53
CA LEU A 13 8.25 10.07 11.03
C LEU A 13 7.40 8.97 10.40
N ALA A 14 6.27 8.62 11.00
CA ALA A 14 5.35 7.62 10.46
C ALA A 14 4.79 8.04 9.09
N ALA A 15 4.34 9.29 8.98
CA ALA A 15 3.86 9.86 7.71
C ALA A 15 4.96 9.88 6.64
N PHE A 16 6.19 10.22 7.04
CA PHE A 16 7.35 10.24 6.14
C PHE A 16 7.73 8.84 5.66
N ILE A 17 7.83 7.86 6.57
CA ILE A 17 8.11 6.46 6.23
C ILE A 17 7.02 5.90 5.32
N PHE A 18 5.75 6.14 5.63
CA PHE A 18 4.64 5.73 4.77
C PHE A 18 4.76 6.33 3.36
N SER A 19 5.11 7.61 3.25
CA SER A 19 5.28 8.28 1.96
C SER A 19 6.43 7.69 1.14
N LEU A 20 7.58 7.41 1.79
CA LEU A 20 8.72 6.76 1.14
C LEU A 20 8.37 5.35 0.67
N THR A 21 7.68 4.58 1.50
CA THR A 21 7.24 3.22 1.14
C THR A 21 6.25 3.25 -0.01
N ALA A 22 5.27 4.15 0.00
CA ALA A 22 4.30 4.32 -1.09
C ALA A 22 5.01 4.67 -2.39
N TRP A 23 5.99 5.59 -2.35
CA TRP A 23 6.79 5.96 -3.50
C TRP A 23 7.61 4.78 -4.06
N ALA A 24 8.30 4.02 -3.19
CA ALA A 24 9.09 2.86 -3.60
C ALA A 24 8.23 1.78 -4.27
N LEU A 25 7.05 1.51 -3.69
CA LEU A 25 6.09 0.55 -4.24
C LEU A 25 5.53 1.01 -5.60
N LEU A 26 5.09 2.25 -5.71
CA LEU A 26 4.60 2.80 -6.97
C LEU A 26 5.68 2.82 -8.05
N TYR A 27 6.93 3.11 -7.68
CA TYR A 27 8.06 3.09 -8.61
C TYR A 27 8.36 1.68 -9.12
N LEU A 28 8.35 0.68 -8.24
CA LEU A 28 8.50 -0.72 -8.65
C LEU A 28 7.38 -1.13 -9.61
N TRP A 29 6.13 -0.74 -9.33
CA TRP A 29 5.01 -1.01 -10.22
C TRP A 29 5.18 -0.34 -11.57
N LEU A 30 5.60 0.93 -11.58
CA LEU A 30 5.85 1.67 -12.81
C LEU A 30 6.90 0.98 -13.68
N TYR A 31 7.99 0.52 -13.05
CA TYR A 31 9.04 -0.23 -13.73
C TYR A 31 8.49 -1.53 -14.36
N LEU A 32 7.67 -2.27 -13.62
CA LEU A 32 7.08 -3.51 -14.08
C LEU A 32 6.09 -3.31 -15.25
N VAL A 33 5.22 -2.31 -15.17
CA VAL A 33 4.27 -1.98 -16.24
C VAL A 33 5.00 -1.58 -17.53
N HIS A 34 6.09 -0.82 -17.42
CA HIS A 34 6.94 -0.52 -18.58
C HIS A 34 7.63 -1.76 -19.14
N ALA A 35 7.97 -2.74 -18.31
CA ALA A 35 8.63 -3.97 -18.77
C ALA A 35 7.72 -4.86 -19.63
N ILE A 36 6.40 -4.69 -19.54
CA ILE A 36 5.42 -5.39 -20.37
C ILE A 36 4.80 -4.50 -21.47
N ASP A 37 5.40 -3.32 -21.71
CA ASP A 37 4.94 -2.31 -22.68
C ASP A 37 3.46 -1.90 -22.52
N GLU A 38 2.89 -2.08 -21.33
CA GLU A 38 1.52 -1.67 -21.04
C GLU A 38 1.45 -0.17 -20.79
N LYS A 39 0.39 0.46 -21.32
CA LYS A 39 0.21 1.90 -21.17
C LYS A 39 -0.17 2.22 -19.73
N VAL A 40 0.71 2.91 -18.99
CA VAL A 40 0.46 3.33 -17.60
C VAL A 40 -0.90 4.01 -17.41
N ALA A 41 -1.36 4.82 -18.37
CA ALA A 41 -2.63 5.53 -18.27
C ALA A 41 -3.88 4.65 -18.39
N SER A 42 -3.76 3.39 -18.81
CA SER A 42 -4.89 2.45 -18.83
C SER A 42 -5.03 1.62 -17.55
N THR A 43 -4.06 1.71 -16.63
CA THR A 43 -4.10 0.95 -15.39
C THR A 43 -4.90 1.70 -14.32
N THR A 44 -5.49 0.94 -13.38
CA THR A 44 -6.32 1.52 -12.33
C THR A 44 -5.48 2.30 -11.32
N LEU A 45 -4.21 1.90 -11.14
CA LEU A 45 -3.29 2.56 -10.22
C LEU A 45 -2.91 3.99 -10.65
N SER A 46 -3.02 4.31 -11.95
CA SER A 46 -2.82 5.67 -12.47
C SER A 46 -3.96 6.63 -12.09
N SER A 47 -5.06 6.11 -11.54
CA SER A 47 -6.23 6.91 -11.16
C SER A 47 -5.87 8.01 -10.16
N PRO A 48 -6.41 9.25 -10.34
CA PRO A 48 -6.28 10.32 -9.37
C PRO A 48 -6.79 9.95 -7.98
N LEU A 49 -7.75 9.00 -7.89
CA LEU A 49 -8.30 8.54 -6.61
C LEU A 49 -7.25 7.87 -5.74
N VAL A 50 -6.38 7.02 -6.31
CA VAL A 50 -5.31 6.35 -5.57
C VAL A 50 -4.34 7.37 -4.97
N HIS A 51 -3.97 8.37 -5.75
CA HIS A 51 -3.07 9.45 -5.32
C HIS A 51 -3.72 10.32 -4.23
N ALA A 52 -5.02 10.59 -4.33
CA ALA A 52 -5.78 11.26 -3.29
C ALA A 52 -5.83 10.43 -2.00
N SER A 53 -6.04 9.11 -2.09
CA SER A 53 -6.06 8.18 -0.94
C SER A 53 -4.71 8.10 -0.22
N ILE A 54 -3.60 8.15 -0.95
CA ILE A 54 -2.24 8.21 -0.36
C ILE A 54 -2.07 9.53 0.40
N THR A 55 -2.43 10.65 -0.23
CA THR A 55 -2.35 11.98 0.39
C THR A 55 -3.19 12.04 1.67
N PHE A 56 -4.39 11.47 1.63
CA PHE A 56 -5.28 11.41 2.78
C PHE A 56 -4.71 10.53 3.91
N SER A 57 -4.05 9.42 3.57
CA SER A 57 -3.36 8.56 4.55
C SER A 57 -2.23 9.30 5.26
N VAL A 58 -1.42 10.07 4.52
CA VAL A 58 -0.36 10.92 5.08
C VAL A 58 -0.92 11.92 6.09
N LEU A 59 -2.04 12.58 5.75
CA LEU A 59 -2.74 13.48 6.68
C LEU A 59 -3.27 12.72 7.90
N ALA A 60 -3.89 11.56 7.70
CA ALA A 60 -4.45 10.74 8.77
C ALA A 60 -3.38 10.28 9.77
N PHE A 61 -2.13 10.04 9.34
CA PHE A 61 -1.00 9.77 10.25
C PHE A 61 -0.71 10.94 11.20
N ILE A 62 -0.79 12.18 10.72
CA ILE A 62 -0.53 13.38 11.53
C ILE A 62 -1.63 13.56 12.60
N PHE A 63 -2.87 13.23 12.27
CA PHE A 63 -4.03 13.37 13.16
C PHE A 63 -4.26 12.20 14.13
N GLN A 64 -3.45 11.15 14.09
CA GLN A 64 -3.59 10.01 15.01
C GLN A 64 -3.57 10.47 16.48
N LYS A 65 -4.49 9.98 17.31
CA LYS A 65 -4.50 10.28 18.76
C LYS A 65 -3.41 9.50 19.52
N LYS A 66 -3.12 8.26 19.08
CA LYS A 66 -2.18 7.33 19.73
C LYS A 66 -0.98 7.01 18.82
N PRO A 67 0.23 6.81 19.39
CA PRO A 67 1.40 6.32 18.64
C PRO A 67 1.20 4.89 18.12
N GLY A 68 2.08 4.40 17.24
CA GLY A 68 2.07 3.01 16.77
C GLY A 68 1.20 2.67 15.54
N ALA A 69 0.50 3.64 14.93
CA ALA A 69 -0.33 3.41 13.74
C ALA A 69 0.43 2.75 12.59
N LEU A 70 1.70 3.14 12.39
CA LEU A 70 2.54 2.60 11.32
C LEU A 70 2.84 1.11 11.54
N ARG A 71 3.09 0.71 12.80
CA ARG A 71 3.40 -0.68 13.14
C ARG A 71 2.20 -1.58 12.87
N GLU A 72 1.03 -1.15 13.31
CA GLU A 72 -0.22 -1.90 13.07
C GLU A 72 -0.52 -2.01 11.57
N LEU A 73 -0.39 -0.90 10.81
CA LEU A 73 -0.55 -0.93 9.36
C LEU A 73 0.48 -1.84 8.67
N ALA A 74 1.74 -1.83 9.12
CA ALA A 74 2.77 -2.70 8.58
C ALA A 74 2.45 -4.19 8.78
N ILE A 75 1.85 -4.56 9.93
CA ILE A 75 1.39 -5.93 10.17
C ILE A 75 0.27 -6.30 9.20
N ILE A 76 -0.70 -5.40 8.97
CA ILE A 76 -1.78 -5.63 8.01
C ILE A 76 -1.22 -5.83 6.60
N VAL A 77 -0.31 -4.95 6.17
CA VAL A 77 0.35 -5.04 4.86
C VAL A 77 1.15 -6.34 4.73
N PHE A 78 1.87 -6.75 5.77
CA PHE A 78 2.62 -8.01 5.78
C PHE A 78 1.71 -9.22 5.53
N TRP A 79 0.58 -9.31 6.24
CA TRP A 79 -0.40 -10.38 6.01
C TRP A 79 -1.01 -10.31 4.60
N LEU A 80 -1.27 -9.10 4.10
CA LEU A 80 -1.79 -8.90 2.76
C LEU A 80 -0.80 -9.41 1.69
N VAL A 81 0.49 -9.17 1.85
CA VAL A 81 1.53 -9.73 0.95
C VAL A 81 1.44 -11.25 0.90
N LEU A 82 1.32 -11.92 2.06
CA LEU A 82 1.19 -13.39 2.11
C LEU A 82 -0.07 -13.88 1.40
N ILE A 83 -1.20 -13.18 1.56
CA ILE A 83 -2.47 -13.50 0.88
C ILE A 83 -2.30 -13.41 -0.64
N PHE A 84 -1.62 -12.38 -1.15
CA PHE A 84 -1.40 -12.22 -2.59
C PHE A 84 -0.44 -13.26 -3.16
N ILE A 85 0.65 -13.57 -2.46
CA ILE A 85 1.56 -14.66 -2.86
C ILE A 85 0.80 -15.98 -2.94
N TYR A 86 -0.03 -16.27 -1.94
CA TYR A 86 -0.83 -17.49 -1.93
C TYR A 86 -1.88 -17.51 -3.04
N SER A 87 -2.49 -16.35 -3.33
CA SER A 87 -3.47 -16.20 -4.40
C SER A 87 -2.87 -16.50 -5.78
N ILE A 88 -1.67 -15.98 -6.07
CA ILE A 88 -0.94 -16.29 -7.32
C ILE A 88 -0.84 -17.80 -7.50
N VAL A 89 -0.39 -18.52 -6.47
CA VAL A 89 -0.20 -19.98 -6.51
C VAL A 89 -1.55 -20.71 -6.67
N VAL A 90 -2.54 -20.39 -5.85
CA VAL A 90 -3.82 -21.09 -5.83
C VAL A 90 -4.59 -20.90 -7.14
N PHE A 91 -4.68 -19.66 -7.64
CA PHE A 91 -5.42 -19.40 -8.88
C PHE A 91 -4.72 -20.02 -10.08
N ASN A 92 -3.38 -19.99 -10.15
CA ASN A 92 -2.64 -20.65 -11.24
C ASN A 92 -2.81 -22.18 -11.22
N ILE A 93 -2.76 -22.81 -10.04
CA ILE A 93 -3.06 -24.24 -9.90
C ILE A 93 -4.50 -24.55 -10.35
N LEU A 94 -5.48 -23.73 -9.93
CA LEU A 94 -6.89 -23.92 -10.27
C LEU A 94 -7.13 -23.81 -11.79
N LEU A 95 -6.44 -22.87 -12.44
CA LEU A 95 -6.49 -22.67 -13.89
C LEU A 95 -5.62 -23.66 -14.66
N ASN A 96 -4.78 -24.44 -13.97
CA ASN A 96 -3.79 -25.35 -14.54
C ASN A 96 -2.80 -24.63 -15.50
N ILE A 97 -2.33 -23.46 -15.07
CA ILE A 97 -1.37 -22.61 -15.80
C ILE A 97 -0.13 -22.40 -14.89
N ILE A 98 1.02 -22.19 -15.52
CA ILE A 98 2.26 -21.81 -14.81
C ILE A 98 2.25 -20.29 -14.68
N PRO A 99 2.40 -19.72 -13.47
CA PRO A 99 2.37 -18.27 -13.28
C PRO A 99 3.48 -17.60 -14.08
N ASP A 100 3.13 -16.53 -14.79
CA ASP A 100 4.06 -15.73 -15.57
C ASP A 100 4.22 -14.30 -15.03
N ILE A 101 4.94 -13.46 -15.78
CA ILE A 101 5.19 -12.07 -15.40
C ILE A 101 3.90 -11.24 -15.34
N TYR A 102 2.91 -11.53 -16.20
CA TYR A 102 1.64 -10.80 -16.24
C TYR A 102 0.82 -11.10 -14.99
N ASP A 103 0.80 -12.35 -14.53
CA ASP A 103 0.17 -12.71 -13.25
C ASP A 103 0.80 -11.88 -12.12
N ILE A 104 2.12 -11.88 -12.01
CA ILE A 104 2.83 -11.18 -10.93
C ILE A 104 2.47 -9.68 -10.94
N ILE A 105 2.46 -9.05 -12.12
CA ILE A 105 2.12 -7.62 -12.26
C ILE A 105 0.66 -7.36 -11.89
N PHE A 106 -0.26 -8.20 -12.34
CA PHE A 106 -1.68 -8.08 -12.02
C PHE A 106 -1.94 -8.18 -10.52
N TYR A 107 -1.45 -9.23 -9.86
CA TYR A 107 -1.62 -9.40 -8.42
C TYR A 107 -0.91 -8.30 -7.63
N TYR A 108 0.21 -7.78 -8.13
CA TYR A 108 0.89 -6.64 -7.52
C TYR A 108 0.07 -5.35 -7.64
N GLU A 109 -0.55 -5.06 -8.79
CA GLU A 109 -1.44 -3.91 -8.94
C GLU A 109 -2.64 -4.01 -7.99
N CYS A 110 -3.28 -5.18 -7.91
CA CYS A 110 -4.36 -5.42 -6.97
C CYS A 110 -3.93 -5.22 -5.52
N PHE A 111 -2.74 -5.71 -5.14
CA PHE A 111 -2.17 -5.50 -3.82
C PHE A 111 -2.01 -4.00 -3.51
N LEU A 112 -1.44 -3.23 -4.43
CA LEU A 112 -1.24 -1.79 -4.24
C LEU A 112 -2.56 -1.03 -4.12
N LEU A 113 -3.57 -1.40 -4.92
CA LEU A 113 -4.90 -0.80 -4.81
C LEU A 113 -5.51 -1.02 -3.41
N ILE A 114 -5.44 -2.25 -2.88
CA ILE A 114 -5.97 -2.55 -1.54
C ILE A 114 -5.16 -1.81 -0.47
N VAL A 115 -3.83 -1.76 -0.58
CA VAL A 115 -3.01 -1.04 0.38
C VAL A 115 -3.33 0.46 0.36
N PHE A 116 -3.33 1.11 -0.79
CA PHE A 116 -3.50 2.56 -0.87
C PHE A 116 -4.94 3.02 -0.63
N CYS A 117 -5.94 2.27 -1.08
CA CYS A 117 -7.34 2.59 -0.80
C CYS A 117 -7.77 2.16 0.61
N GLY A 118 -7.19 1.09 1.17
CA GLY A 118 -7.50 0.58 2.50
C GLY A 118 -6.79 1.32 3.64
N SER A 119 -5.55 1.79 3.43
CA SER A 119 -4.79 2.58 4.41
C SER A 119 -5.56 3.77 4.99
N PRO A 120 -6.20 4.66 4.20
CA PRO A 120 -6.92 5.79 4.76
C PRO A 120 -8.14 5.34 5.57
N ALA A 121 -8.85 4.29 5.13
CA ALA A 121 -9.99 3.75 5.87
C ALA A 121 -9.56 3.20 7.25
N TYR A 122 -8.49 2.41 7.29
CA TYR A 122 -7.94 1.89 8.54
C TYR A 122 -7.47 3.02 9.47
N LEU A 123 -6.72 3.99 8.94
CA LEU A 123 -6.22 5.11 9.74
C LEU A 123 -7.34 5.99 10.29
N LEU A 124 -8.43 6.18 9.54
CA LEU A 124 -9.63 6.88 10.02
C LEU A 124 -10.33 6.11 11.13
N MET A 125 -10.55 4.81 10.97
CA MET A 125 -11.15 3.97 12.01
C MET A 125 -10.38 4.04 13.32
N ARG A 126 -9.04 4.13 13.24
CA ARG A 126 -8.17 4.27 14.40
C ARG A 126 -8.22 5.65 15.07
N ILE A 127 -8.60 6.69 14.33
CA ILE A 127 -8.74 8.06 14.86
C ILE A 127 -10.00 8.21 15.71
N ILE A 128 -11.11 7.60 15.27
CA ILE A 128 -12.41 7.63 15.96
C ILE A 128 -12.23 7.11 17.39
#